data_AF-A0A5D2SGW7-F1
#
_entry.id   AF-A0A5D2SGW7-F1
#
_cell.length_a   1.000
_cell.length_b   1.000
_cell.length_c   1.000
_cell.angle_alpha   90.00
_cell.angle_beta   90.00
_cell.angle_gamma   90.00
#
_symmetry.space_group_name_H-M   'P 1'
#
loop_
_entity.id
_entity.type
_entity.pdbx_description
1 polymer ?
#
loop_
_entity_poly.entity_id
_entity_poly.type
_entity_poly.pdbx_seq_one_letter_code
_entity_poly.pdbx_strand_id
1 'polypeptide(L)'
;MASMFGPGSSTANIYVPEEWSEAANSIAYDSVTSPPPFSFVCGAKNSGKTTFSRHLLNILLQRYGKVAYLDTDVGQPEFTVPGFVSLTVVDKITPDLAIPCLKTPERCFFFGDVSSKRDPSTYLKYIFTLFDYYREEYCMFDKSENAGRIELPLIVNTPGWVKGIGYEILVDMLRYICPTHVVKINISAESKNLPGGAFWLDGDCDGMVNIVEIKSAQQDNFNRSVLVQKDASLLRDLRIMAYFRQCFPSDKPITTIKELAHALASHPPYEVPISIIKIRHLHCQVPSTETYYSLNATIVGLAVSSEESEDLPWCVGLG
;
A
#
# COMPACT_ATOMS: atom_id res chain seq x y z
N MET A 1 19.55 -14.36 23.71
CA MET A 1 20.62 -13.38 23.42
C MET A 1 21.85 -14.13 22.94
N ALA A 2 22.16 -14.02 21.65
CA ALA A 2 23.49 -14.07 21.02
C ALA A 2 23.28 -14.24 19.52
N SER A 3 23.84 -13.30 18.76
CA SER A 3 23.77 -13.15 17.32
C SER A 3 24.42 -14.30 16.55
N MET A 4 23.72 -14.82 15.54
CA MET A 4 24.34 -15.55 14.43
C MET A 4 23.96 -14.87 13.12
N PHE A 5 24.66 -13.78 12.80
CA PHE A 5 24.83 -13.32 11.44
C PHE A 5 26.33 -13.34 11.15
N GLY A 6 26.75 -14.22 10.24
CA GLY A 6 28.10 -14.20 9.69
C GLY A 6 28.36 -12.90 8.91
N PRO A 7 29.62 -12.48 8.78
CA PRO A 7 29.96 -11.22 8.11
C PRO A 7 29.81 -11.41 6.60
N GLY A 8 28.77 -10.83 6.00
CA GLY A 8 28.56 -10.92 4.55
C GLY A 8 27.20 -10.52 4.00
N SER A 9 26.27 -10.00 4.81
CA SER A 9 25.07 -9.35 4.28
C SER A 9 25.27 -7.84 4.32
N SER A 10 25.61 -7.24 3.17
CA SER A 10 25.51 -5.80 3.02
C SER A 10 24.03 -5.41 3.12
N THR A 11 23.58 -5.01 4.31
CA THR A 11 22.34 -4.25 4.45
C THR A 11 22.47 -3.06 3.51
N ALA A 12 21.73 -3.08 2.41
CA ALA A 12 21.73 -1.97 1.47
C ALA A 12 21.19 -0.76 2.23
N ASN A 13 22.07 0.09 2.76
CA ASN A 13 21.69 1.31 3.45
C ASN A 13 20.87 2.14 2.48
N ILE A 14 19.56 2.23 2.74
CA ILE A 14 18.68 3.10 1.97
C ILE A 14 19.10 4.53 2.29
N TYR A 15 19.62 5.20 1.27
CA TYR A 15 19.94 6.61 1.34
C TYR A 15 18.64 7.43 1.34
N VAL A 16 18.47 8.26 2.37
CA VAL A 16 17.40 9.25 2.47
C VAL A 16 18.03 10.64 2.29
N PRO A 17 17.73 11.36 1.19
CA PRO A 17 18.25 12.71 0.97
C PRO A 17 17.76 13.70 2.04
N GLU A 18 18.54 14.77 2.25
CA GLU A 18 18.14 15.89 3.12
C GLU A 18 16.80 16.49 2.70
N GLU A 19 16.59 16.72 1.40
CA GLU A 19 15.31 17.21 0.84
C GLU A 19 14.11 16.34 1.26
N TRP A 20 14.27 15.01 1.34
CA TRP A 20 13.20 14.11 1.80
C TRP A 20 12.95 14.26 3.30
N SER A 21 14.02 14.46 4.08
CA SER A 21 13.93 14.66 5.52
C SER A 21 13.27 15.99 5.86
N GLU A 22 13.63 17.07 5.16
CA GLU A 22 13.01 18.39 5.28
C GLU A 22 11.53 18.34 4.91
N ALA A 23 11.20 17.74 3.77
CA ALA A 23 9.81 17.57 3.32
C ALA A 23 8.97 16.78 4.34
N ALA A 24 9.49 15.66 4.85
CA ALA A 24 8.76 14.84 5.81
C ALA A 24 8.62 15.54 7.18
N ASN A 25 9.64 16.28 7.62
CA ASN A 25 9.54 17.09 8.84
C ASN A 25 8.54 18.24 8.70
N SER A 26 8.51 18.93 7.55
CA SER A 26 7.52 19.97 7.25
C SER A 26 6.09 19.40 7.33
N ILE A 27 5.83 18.29 6.65
CA ILE A 27 4.52 17.59 6.69
C ILE A 27 4.14 17.17 8.11
N ALA A 28 5.12 16.75 8.92
CA ALA A 28 4.85 16.23 10.25
C ALA A 28 4.78 17.31 11.34
N TYR A 29 5.49 18.44 11.19
CA TYR A 29 5.75 19.41 12.26
C TYR A 29 5.35 20.86 11.97
N ASP A 30 5.00 21.23 10.73
CA ASP A 30 4.64 22.62 10.43
C ASP A 30 3.33 23.08 11.09
N SER A 31 3.15 24.41 11.22
CA SER A 31 2.01 25.04 11.91
C SER A 31 0.61 24.62 11.43
N VAL A 32 0.51 24.11 10.20
CA VAL A 32 -0.73 23.59 9.59
C VAL A 32 -1.09 22.15 9.98
N THR A 33 -0.26 21.49 10.81
CA THR A 33 -0.41 20.07 11.21
C THR A 33 -1.33 19.89 12.44
N SER A 34 -2.31 20.77 12.58
CA SER A 34 -3.44 20.64 13.50
C SER A 34 -4.65 21.20 12.76
N PRO A 35 -5.40 20.35 12.01
CA PRO A 35 -5.54 18.89 12.18
C PRO A 35 -4.38 18.03 11.62
N PRO A 36 -4.28 16.75 12.02
CA PRO A 36 -3.26 15.81 11.54
C PRO A 36 -3.24 15.66 10.01
N PRO A 37 -2.05 15.47 9.41
CA PRO A 37 -1.92 15.51 7.96
C PRO A 37 -2.51 14.28 7.27
N PHE A 38 -3.19 14.53 6.14
CA PHE A 38 -3.47 13.55 5.10
C PHE A 38 -2.48 13.76 3.96
N SER A 39 -1.49 12.88 3.87
CA SER A 39 -0.38 12.96 2.94
C SER A 39 -0.55 11.99 1.78
N PHE A 40 -0.71 12.52 0.58
CA PHE A 40 -0.88 11.75 -0.65
C PHE A 40 0.43 11.74 -1.44
N VAL A 41 1.05 10.57 -1.61
CA VAL A 41 2.39 10.44 -2.22
C VAL A 41 2.28 9.90 -3.64
N CYS A 42 2.64 10.71 -4.64
CA CYS A 42 2.50 10.39 -6.06
C CYS A 42 3.76 10.69 -6.90
N GLY A 43 3.80 10.13 -8.10
CA GLY A 43 4.96 10.21 -9.01
C GLY A 43 5.21 8.93 -9.80
N ALA A 44 6.19 8.97 -10.72
CA ALA A 44 6.46 7.88 -11.66
C ALA A 44 6.80 6.53 -10.99
N LYS A 45 6.57 5.42 -11.69
CA LYS A 45 7.02 4.09 -11.25
C LYS A 45 8.52 4.12 -10.92
N ASN A 46 8.91 3.51 -9.79
CA ASN A 46 10.29 3.46 -9.28
C ASN A 46 10.93 4.81 -8.90
N SER A 47 10.14 5.88 -8.69
CA SER A 47 10.65 7.18 -8.23
C SER A 47 11.02 7.21 -6.74
N GLY A 48 10.69 6.16 -5.97
CA GLY A 48 10.96 6.08 -4.54
C GLY A 48 9.78 6.38 -3.62
N LYS A 49 8.55 6.49 -4.15
CA LYS A 49 7.31 6.74 -3.37
C LYS A 49 7.21 5.92 -2.10
N THR A 50 7.23 4.60 -2.20
CA THR A 50 7.12 3.70 -1.05
C THR A 50 8.22 3.95 -0.02
N THR A 51 9.45 4.22 -0.46
CA THR A 51 10.57 4.53 0.44
C THR A 51 10.34 5.85 1.18
N PHE A 52 9.90 6.90 0.47
CA PHE A 52 9.52 8.16 1.08
C PHE A 52 8.35 7.98 2.06
N SER A 53 7.31 7.24 1.66
CA SER A 53 6.16 6.93 2.51
C SER A 53 6.56 6.21 3.80
N ARG A 54 7.54 5.28 3.77
CA ARG A 54 8.08 4.65 4.98
C ARG A 54 8.85 5.64 5.86
N HIS A 55 9.63 6.52 5.25
CA HIS A 55 10.37 7.55 5.98
C HIS A 55 9.40 8.53 6.68
N LEU A 56 8.42 9.05 5.94
CA LEU A 56 7.34 9.89 6.48
C LEU A 56 6.55 9.17 7.57
N LEU A 57 6.23 7.88 7.38
CA LEU A 57 5.55 7.06 8.37
C LEU A 57 6.30 7.03 9.70
N ASN A 58 7.62 6.79 9.68
CA ASN A 58 8.42 6.77 10.89
C ASN A 58 8.44 8.12 11.61
N ILE A 59 8.48 9.24 10.87
CA ILE A 59 8.43 10.60 11.44
C ILE A 59 7.06 10.88 12.05
N LEU A 60 5.97 10.55 11.34
CA LEU A 60 4.61 10.72 11.87
C LEU A 60 4.37 9.84 13.10
N LEU A 61 4.89 8.61 13.12
CA LEU A 61 4.80 7.72 14.29
C LEU A 61 5.49 8.30 15.53
N GLN A 62 6.61 9.01 15.36
CA GLN A 62 7.29 9.68 16.48
C GLN A 62 6.42 10.76 17.11
N ARG A 63 5.60 11.47 16.31
CA ARG A 63 4.72 12.54 16.79
C ARG A 63 3.37 12.04 17.28
N TYR A 64 2.71 11.18 16.51
CA TYR A 64 1.30 10.80 16.72
C TYR A 64 1.14 9.42 17.38
N GLY A 65 2.20 8.61 17.46
CA GLY A 65 2.17 7.26 18.04
C GLY A 65 1.47 6.21 17.16
N LYS A 66 0.46 6.60 16.39
CA LYS A 66 -0.20 5.77 15.38
C LYS A 66 -0.39 6.55 14.08
N VAL A 67 -0.37 5.84 12.96
CA VAL A 67 -0.57 6.41 11.62
C VAL A 67 -1.37 5.43 10.77
N ALA A 68 -2.40 5.92 10.08
CA ALA A 68 -3.09 5.15 9.06
C ALA A 68 -2.28 5.15 7.75
N TYR A 69 -2.21 4.00 7.10
CA TYR A 69 -1.53 3.82 5.83
C TYR A 69 -2.50 3.17 4.83
N LEU A 70 -2.99 3.97 3.88
CA LEU A 70 -3.81 3.51 2.77
C LEU A 70 -2.90 3.21 1.59
N ASP A 71 -2.75 1.93 1.30
CA ASP A 71 -1.96 1.47 0.17
C ASP A 71 -2.87 1.12 -1.01
N THR A 72 -2.67 1.84 -2.10
CA THR A 72 -3.44 1.64 -3.33
C THR A 72 -2.62 0.92 -4.40
N ASP A 73 -1.32 0.64 -4.20
CA ASP A 73 -0.51 -0.07 -5.19
C ASP A 73 -0.70 -1.60 -5.11
N VAL A 74 -1.66 -2.11 -5.90
CA VAL A 74 -1.91 -3.57 -6.03
C VAL A 74 -0.73 -4.35 -6.63
N GLY A 75 0.20 -3.69 -7.31
CA GLY A 75 1.34 -4.34 -7.95
C GLY A 75 2.51 -4.53 -7.00
N GLN A 76 2.80 -3.51 -6.19
CA GLN A 76 3.91 -3.50 -5.24
C GLN A 76 3.47 -2.90 -3.90
N PRO A 77 2.55 -3.56 -3.18
CA PRO A 77 2.08 -3.06 -1.90
C PRO A 77 3.21 -3.05 -0.87
N GLU A 78 2.99 -2.33 0.22
CA GLU A 78 3.92 -2.05 1.30
C GLU A 78 3.83 -3.10 2.42
N PHE A 79 2.64 -3.30 2.97
CA PHE A 79 2.41 -4.17 4.12
C PHE A 79 1.71 -5.49 3.79
N THR A 80 1.16 -5.59 2.58
CA THR A 80 0.39 -6.75 2.15
C THR A 80 1.08 -7.47 0.98
N VAL A 81 0.41 -8.49 0.46
CA VAL A 81 0.81 -9.22 -0.73
C VAL A 81 0.20 -8.60 -1.99
N PRO A 82 0.78 -8.83 -3.17
CA PRO A 82 0.27 -8.29 -4.43
C PRO A 82 -1.20 -8.66 -4.67
N GLY A 83 -1.94 -7.76 -5.32
CA GLY A 83 -3.37 -7.91 -5.59
C GLY A 83 -4.28 -7.35 -4.49
N PHE A 84 -3.73 -6.70 -3.45
CA PHE A 84 -4.53 -6.07 -2.39
C PHE A 84 -4.54 -4.54 -2.49
N VAL A 85 -5.69 -3.96 -2.16
CA VAL A 85 -5.82 -2.58 -1.69
C VAL A 85 -6.09 -2.64 -0.20
N SER A 86 -5.36 -1.90 0.62
CA SER A 86 -5.41 -2.09 2.08
C SER A 86 -5.26 -0.81 2.88
N LEU A 87 -6.00 -0.72 3.97
CA LEU A 87 -5.80 0.23 5.05
C LEU A 87 -5.13 -0.49 6.23
N THR A 88 -4.00 0.01 6.70
CA THR A 88 -3.27 -0.54 7.86
C THR A 88 -3.03 0.56 8.89
N VAL A 89 -3.37 0.32 10.16
CA VAL A 89 -2.95 1.20 11.25
C VAL A 89 -1.61 0.72 11.77
N VAL A 90 -0.60 1.58 11.68
CA VAL A 90 0.75 1.28 12.16
C VAL A 90 0.97 2.02 13.48
N ASP A 91 1.58 1.34 14.45
CA ASP A 91 1.83 1.84 15.80
C ASP A 91 3.29 1.63 16.27
N LYS A 92 4.14 1.10 15.37
CA LYS A 92 5.54 0.78 15.65
C LYS A 92 6.45 1.26 14.54
N ILE A 93 7.44 2.04 14.93
CA ILE A 93 8.51 2.51 14.05
C ILE A 93 9.26 1.31 13.48
N THR A 94 9.47 1.32 12.16
CA THR A 94 10.24 0.29 11.46
C THR A 94 11.54 0.93 10.96
N PRO A 95 12.64 0.83 11.72
CA PRO A 95 13.88 1.56 11.41
C PRO A 95 14.56 1.05 10.14
N ASP A 96 14.40 -0.24 9.82
CA ASP A 96 14.92 -0.80 8.57
C ASP A 96 13.92 -0.57 7.42
N LEU A 97 14.21 0.44 6.60
CA LEU A 97 13.41 0.76 5.42
C LEU A 97 13.55 -0.27 4.29
N ALA A 98 14.53 -1.19 4.37
CA ALA A 98 14.87 -2.12 3.30
C ALA A 98 14.09 -3.43 3.38
N ILE A 99 13.63 -3.82 4.56
CA ILE A 99 12.91 -5.08 4.77
C ILE A 99 11.39 -4.84 4.61
N PRO A 100 10.74 -5.46 3.60
CA PRO A 100 9.29 -5.50 3.53
C PRO A 100 8.71 -6.15 4.80
N CYS A 101 7.84 -5.43 5.51
CA CYS A 101 7.18 -5.97 6.70
C CYS A 101 5.74 -6.34 6.33
N LEU A 102 5.39 -7.62 6.39
CA LEU A 102 3.98 -8.01 6.28
C LEU A 102 3.26 -7.63 7.57
N LYS A 103 2.12 -6.93 7.46
CA LYS A 103 1.24 -6.59 8.58
C LYS A 103 -0.18 -7.00 8.24
N THR A 104 -0.94 -7.38 9.26
CA THR A 104 -2.38 -7.57 9.11
C THR A 104 -3.02 -6.20 8.90
N PRO A 105 -3.70 -5.97 7.76
CA PRO A 105 -4.41 -4.72 7.54
C PRO A 105 -5.63 -4.62 8.45
N GLU A 106 -6.02 -3.39 8.76
CA GLU A 106 -7.28 -3.09 9.46
C GLU A 106 -8.48 -3.52 8.60
N ARG A 107 -8.44 -3.14 7.32
CA ARG A 107 -9.37 -3.60 6.27
C ARG A 107 -8.63 -3.70 4.94
N CYS A 108 -8.99 -4.68 4.12
CA CYS A 108 -8.47 -4.78 2.78
C CYS A 108 -9.46 -5.43 1.82
N PHE A 109 -9.24 -5.17 0.54
CA PHE A 109 -9.94 -5.82 -0.56
C PHE A 109 -8.95 -6.56 -1.44
N PHE A 110 -9.31 -7.79 -1.81
CA PHE A 110 -8.56 -8.51 -2.83
C PHE A 110 -9.03 -8.07 -4.21
N PHE A 111 -8.18 -7.32 -4.90
CA PHE A 111 -8.37 -6.94 -6.29
C PHE A 111 -7.99 -8.09 -7.22
N GLY A 112 -7.05 -8.97 -6.86
CA GLY A 112 -6.72 -10.16 -7.65
C GLY A 112 -6.02 -9.90 -9.00
N ASP A 113 -5.54 -8.68 -9.23
CA ASP A 113 -4.61 -8.34 -10.31
C ASP A 113 -3.52 -7.40 -9.78
N VAL A 114 -2.36 -7.42 -10.42
CA VAL A 114 -1.20 -6.56 -10.13
C VAL A 114 -1.24 -5.22 -10.88
N SER A 115 -2.32 -4.96 -11.62
CA SER A 115 -2.55 -3.75 -12.41
C SER A 115 -3.99 -3.29 -12.30
N SER A 116 -4.18 -2.10 -11.72
CA SER A 116 -5.49 -1.44 -11.57
C SER A 116 -6.25 -1.21 -12.87
N LYS A 117 -5.57 -1.26 -14.03
CA LYS A 117 -6.20 -1.08 -15.35
C LYS A 117 -7.25 -2.12 -15.71
N ARG A 118 -7.25 -3.29 -15.06
CA ARG A 118 -8.17 -4.37 -15.40
C ARG A 118 -9.63 -4.00 -15.13
N ASP A 119 -9.87 -3.31 -14.03
CA ASP A 119 -11.17 -2.76 -13.67
C ASP A 119 -10.97 -1.49 -12.82
N PRO A 120 -10.78 -0.32 -13.48
CA PRO A 120 -10.58 0.96 -12.82
C PRO A 120 -11.71 1.35 -11.86
N SER A 121 -12.95 1.05 -12.23
CA SER A 121 -14.14 1.42 -11.46
C SER A 121 -14.21 0.67 -10.14
N THR A 122 -14.01 -0.65 -10.16
CA THR A 122 -13.96 -1.46 -8.94
C THR A 122 -12.74 -1.10 -8.09
N TYR A 123 -11.60 -0.84 -8.72
CA TYR A 123 -10.39 -0.40 -8.01
C TYR A 123 -10.61 0.92 -7.24
N LEU A 124 -11.21 1.94 -7.88
CA LEU A 124 -11.57 3.20 -7.21
C LEU A 124 -12.61 2.96 -6.10
N LYS A 125 -13.62 2.12 -6.35
CA LYS A 125 -14.63 1.76 -5.34
C LYS A 125 -13.99 1.19 -4.08
N TYR A 126 -13.01 0.29 -4.20
CA TYR A 126 -12.27 -0.27 -3.06
C TYR A 126 -11.53 0.80 -2.27
N ILE A 127 -10.85 1.72 -2.96
CA ILE A 127 -10.08 2.79 -2.33
C ILE A 127 -10.99 3.77 -1.59
N PHE A 128 -12.08 4.19 -2.23
CA PHE A 128 -13.04 5.11 -1.64
C PHE A 128 -13.72 4.49 -0.43
N THR A 129 -14.10 3.21 -0.52
CA THR A 129 -14.68 2.49 0.61
C THR A 129 -13.72 2.38 1.81
N LEU A 130 -12.43 2.13 1.56
CA LEU A 130 -11.41 2.11 2.63
C LEU A 130 -11.16 3.50 3.22
N PHE A 131 -11.19 4.54 2.39
CA PHE A 131 -11.03 5.92 2.83
C PHE A 131 -12.22 6.42 3.65
N ASP A 132 -13.45 6.11 3.21
CA ASP A 132 -14.68 6.43 3.94
C ASP A 132 -14.67 5.78 5.32
N TYR A 133 -14.32 4.48 5.39
CA TYR A 133 -14.14 3.80 6.67
C TYR A 133 -13.09 4.50 7.55
N TYR A 134 -11.95 4.88 6.97
CA TYR A 134 -10.93 5.60 7.71
C TYR A 134 -11.48 6.93 8.28
N ARG A 135 -12.22 7.69 7.49
CA ARG A 135 -12.80 8.97 7.91
C ARG A 135 -13.83 8.77 9.03
N GLU A 136 -14.70 7.79 8.89
CA GLU A 136 -15.73 7.46 9.88
C GLU A 136 -15.12 7.00 11.20
N GLU A 137 -14.14 6.10 11.18
CA GLU A 137 -13.58 5.50 12.39
C GLU A 137 -12.55 6.39 13.09
N TYR A 138 -11.76 7.16 12.31
CA TYR A 138 -10.57 7.84 12.83
C TYR A 138 -10.59 9.38 12.72
N CYS A 139 -11.56 9.97 12.00
CA CYS A 139 -11.66 11.42 11.85
C CYS A 139 -12.97 12.01 12.40
N MET A 140 -14.05 11.23 12.50
CA MET A 140 -15.34 11.74 12.99
C MET A 140 -15.40 11.71 14.53
N PHE A 141 -15.80 12.84 15.13
CA PHE A 141 -16.06 12.95 16.56
C PHE A 141 -17.49 12.53 16.87
N ASP A 142 -17.66 11.55 17.76
CA ASP A 142 -18.91 11.44 18.48
C ASP A 142 -18.88 12.48 19.60
N LYS A 143 -19.64 13.57 19.43
CA LYS A 143 -19.68 14.70 20.39
C LYS A 143 -20.21 14.31 21.77
N SER A 144 -20.65 13.07 21.98
CA SER A 144 -21.32 12.66 23.22
C SER A 144 -20.41 12.03 24.27
N GLU A 145 -19.41 11.19 23.96
CA GLU A 145 -18.57 10.59 25.01
C GLU A 145 -17.16 10.26 24.50
N ASN A 146 -16.18 11.10 24.92
CA ASN A 146 -14.72 10.89 25.03
C ASN A 146 -13.91 12.03 24.41
N ALA A 147 -13.71 13.08 25.20
CA ALA A 147 -12.63 14.05 25.02
C ALA A 147 -11.27 13.32 25.14
N GLY A 148 -10.74 12.81 24.03
CA GLY A 148 -9.43 12.13 24.05
C GLY A 148 -9.02 11.36 22.79
N ARG A 149 -9.90 11.14 21.80
CA ARG A 149 -9.46 10.56 20.51
C ARG A 149 -8.76 11.63 19.67
N ILE A 150 -7.44 11.48 19.51
CA ILE A 150 -6.62 12.28 18.60
C ILE A 150 -6.90 11.77 17.18
N GLU A 151 -7.25 12.67 16.26
CA GLU A 151 -7.36 12.36 14.83
C GLU A 151 -6.10 11.64 14.35
N LEU A 152 -6.27 10.60 13.54
CA LEU A 152 -5.15 9.76 13.12
C LEU A 152 -4.56 10.31 11.81
N PRO A 153 -3.27 10.66 11.68
CA PRO A 153 -2.71 11.05 10.38
C PRO A 153 -2.80 9.91 9.36
N LEU A 154 -2.88 10.26 8.08
CA LEU A 154 -3.00 9.31 6.97
C LEU A 154 -1.87 9.49 5.95
N ILE A 155 -1.26 8.38 5.54
CA ILE A 155 -0.42 8.32 4.34
C ILE A 155 -1.16 7.52 3.27
N VAL A 156 -1.29 8.09 2.07
CA VAL A 156 -1.79 7.40 0.89
C VAL A 156 -0.63 7.12 -0.07
N ASN A 157 -0.29 5.84 -0.22
CA ASN A 157 0.72 5.38 -1.18
C ASN A 157 0.06 4.98 -2.51
N THR A 158 0.52 5.57 -3.62
CA THR A 158 -0.10 5.36 -4.93
C THR A 158 0.75 4.49 -5.87
N PRO A 159 0.14 3.84 -6.87
CA PRO A 159 0.89 3.25 -7.97
C PRO A 159 1.61 4.30 -8.82
N GLY A 160 2.58 3.84 -9.62
CA GLY A 160 3.44 4.71 -10.44
C GLY A 160 2.88 5.17 -11.79
N TRP A 161 1.56 5.31 -11.93
CA TRP A 161 0.93 5.70 -13.18
C TRP A 161 0.83 7.23 -13.30
N VAL A 162 1.39 7.77 -14.39
CA VAL A 162 1.47 9.22 -14.63
C VAL A 162 0.85 9.63 -15.98
N LYS A 163 0.26 8.67 -16.72
CA LYS A 163 -0.37 8.88 -18.04
C LYS A 163 -1.57 7.96 -18.28
N GLY A 164 -2.45 8.37 -19.19
CA GLY A 164 -3.63 7.62 -19.63
C GLY A 164 -4.59 7.31 -18.48
N ILE A 165 -5.28 6.17 -18.54
CA ILE A 165 -6.27 5.77 -17.52
C ILE A 165 -5.71 5.78 -16.08
N GLY A 166 -4.42 5.45 -15.90
CA GLY A 166 -3.82 5.46 -14.56
C GLY A 166 -3.62 6.87 -13.99
N TYR A 167 -3.49 7.89 -14.86
CA TYR A 167 -3.50 9.29 -14.46
C TYR A 167 -4.91 9.77 -14.10
N GLU A 168 -5.93 9.36 -14.86
CA GLU A 168 -7.33 9.67 -14.56
C GLU A 168 -7.74 9.12 -13.18
N ILE A 169 -7.41 7.84 -12.90
CA ILE A 169 -7.59 7.22 -11.59
C ILE A 169 -6.88 8.01 -10.48
N LEU A 170 -5.66 8.50 -10.72
CA LEU A 170 -4.91 9.33 -9.76
C LEU A 170 -5.63 10.63 -9.45
N VAL A 171 -6.15 11.31 -10.48
CA VAL A 171 -6.93 12.55 -10.35
C VAL A 171 -8.22 12.30 -9.55
N ASP A 172 -8.93 11.21 -9.85
CA ASP A 172 -10.15 10.84 -9.11
C ASP A 172 -9.85 10.54 -7.63
N MET A 173 -8.75 9.85 -7.33
CA MET A 173 -8.30 9.65 -5.96
C MET A 173 -8.00 10.98 -5.25
N LEU A 174 -7.28 11.90 -5.89
CA LEU A 174 -6.95 13.22 -5.32
C LEU A 174 -8.21 14.04 -5.02
N ARG A 175 -9.16 14.06 -5.96
CA ARG A 175 -10.44 14.78 -5.83
C ARG A 175 -11.33 14.20 -4.73
N TYR A 176 -11.32 12.87 -4.56
CA TYR A 176 -12.17 12.22 -3.57
C TYR A 176 -11.57 12.30 -2.16
N ILE A 177 -10.26 12.10 -2.03
CA ILE A 177 -9.56 12.07 -0.74
C ILE A 177 -9.36 13.48 -0.18
N CYS A 178 -9.27 14.50 -1.04
CA CYS A 178 -9.01 15.89 -0.64
C CYS A 178 -7.84 16.03 0.34
N PRO A 179 -6.63 15.52 -0.01
CA PRO A 179 -5.51 15.48 0.92
C PRO A 179 -5.02 16.88 1.28
N THR A 180 -4.65 17.06 2.55
CA THR A 180 -4.01 18.29 3.05
C THR A 180 -2.62 18.53 2.44
N HIS A 181 -1.91 17.44 2.13
CA HIS A 181 -0.55 17.47 1.59
C HIS A 181 -0.46 16.54 0.38
N VAL A 182 0.08 17.03 -0.72
CA VAL A 182 0.38 16.22 -1.91
C VAL A 182 1.88 16.24 -2.17
N VAL A 183 2.50 15.08 -2.01
CA VAL A 183 3.94 14.91 -2.23
C VAL A 183 4.17 14.37 -3.63
N LYS A 184 4.82 15.16 -4.48
CA LYS A 184 5.15 14.81 -5.86
C LYS A 184 6.63 14.49 -5.96
N ILE A 185 6.95 13.23 -6.26
CA ILE A 185 8.33 12.81 -6.49
C ILE A 185 8.66 12.88 -7.97
N ASN A 186 9.44 13.91 -8.33
CA ASN A 186 9.86 14.21 -9.68
C ASN A 186 11.18 13.50 -10.04
N ILE A 187 11.33 13.17 -11.32
CA ILE A 187 12.57 12.65 -11.91
C ILE A 187 13.09 13.59 -13.00
N SER A 188 14.33 13.41 -13.42
CA SER A 188 14.94 14.28 -14.45
C SER A 188 14.29 14.16 -15.82
N ALA A 189 13.59 13.05 -16.09
CA ALA A 189 12.81 12.89 -17.31
C ALA A 189 11.44 13.59 -17.17
N GLU A 190 11.38 14.89 -17.49
CA GLU A 190 10.18 15.73 -17.33
C GLU A 190 8.91 15.14 -17.96
N SER A 191 9.03 14.47 -19.10
CA SER A 191 7.90 13.82 -19.78
C SER A 191 7.26 12.66 -19.01
N LYS A 192 7.86 12.24 -17.89
CA LYS A 192 7.37 11.22 -16.97
C LYS A 192 6.91 11.80 -15.62
N ASN A 193 6.99 13.11 -15.43
CA ASN A 193 6.48 13.76 -14.22
C ASN A 193 5.00 14.09 -14.39
N LEU A 194 4.32 14.25 -13.25
CA LEU A 194 2.97 14.79 -13.22
C LEU A 194 3.00 16.29 -13.52
N PRO A 195 1.90 16.89 -14.01
CA PRO A 195 1.84 18.33 -14.24
C PRO A 195 2.12 19.12 -12.96
N GLY A 196 2.66 20.34 -13.10
CA GLY A 196 2.93 21.26 -11.98
C GLY A 196 1.66 21.68 -11.23
N GLY A 197 1.83 22.10 -9.97
CA GLY A 197 0.71 22.61 -9.16
C GLY A 197 -0.39 21.58 -8.86
N ALA A 198 -1.58 22.09 -8.52
CA ALA A 198 -2.75 21.30 -8.15
C ALA A 198 -3.51 20.78 -9.38
N PHE A 199 -2.86 19.96 -10.21
CA PHE A 199 -3.33 19.53 -11.54
C PHE A 199 -4.67 18.79 -11.58
N TRP A 200 -5.21 18.40 -10.43
CA TRP A 200 -6.51 17.73 -10.29
C TRP A 200 -7.66 18.70 -10.01
N LEU A 201 -7.38 19.98 -9.73
CA LEU A 201 -8.40 20.99 -9.47
C LEU A 201 -8.74 21.75 -10.76
N ASP A 202 -10.03 21.98 -10.98
CA ASP A 202 -10.51 22.79 -12.09
C ASP A 202 -10.65 24.26 -11.61
N GLY A 203 -9.85 25.18 -12.16
CA GLY A 203 -9.89 26.63 -11.83
C GLY A 203 -9.16 27.04 -10.53
N ASP A 204 -9.33 28.30 -10.13
CA ASP A 204 -8.82 28.88 -8.87
C ASP A 204 -9.63 28.35 -7.67
N CYS A 205 -9.55 27.05 -7.41
CA CYS A 205 -10.06 26.45 -6.18
C CYS A 205 -9.13 26.84 -5.02
N ASP A 206 -9.59 27.78 -4.20
CA ASP A 206 -8.96 28.38 -3.01
C ASP A 206 -8.76 27.41 -1.82
N GLY A 207 -8.79 26.10 -2.08
CA GLY A 207 -8.41 25.10 -1.09
C GLY A 207 -6.89 25.05 -1.00
N MET A 208 -6.33 25.59 0.10
CA MET A 208 -4.88 25.63 0.32
C MET A 208 -4.32 24.21 0.57
N VAL A 209 -4.11 23.44 -0.49
CA VAL A 209 -3.40 22.15 -0.45
C VAL A 209 -1.90 22.43 -0.45
N ASN A 210 -1.19 21.84 0.51
CA ASN A 210 0.27 21.96 0.56
C ASN A 210 0.91 21.00 -0.43
N ILE A 211 1.42 21.54 -1.53
CA ILE A 211 2.12 20.76 -2.55
C ILE A 211 3.61 20.74 -2.23
N VAL A 212 4.15 19.55 -2.02
CA VAL A 212 5.55 19.31 -1.71
C VAL A 212 6.19 18.60 -2.90
N GLU A 213 7.02 19.31 -3.66
CA GLU A 213 7.73 18.73 -4.80
C GLU A 213 9.16 18.36 -4.38
N ILE A 214 9.51 17.08 -4.48
CA ILE A 214 10.84 16.54 -4.14
C ILE A 214 11.41 15.74 -5.31
N LYS A 215 12.73 15.54 -5.33
CA LYS A 215 13.40 14.75 -6.36
C LYS A 215 13.52 13.29 -5.95
N SER A 216 13.56 12.37 -6.92
CA SER A 216 13.90 10.96 -6.63
C SER A 216 15.28 10.86 -5.98
N ALA A 217 15.38 10.06 -4.92
CA ALA A 217 16.59 9.85 -4.13
C ALA A 217 17.74 9.21 -4.90
N GLN A 218 17.45 8.38 -5.91
CA GLN A 218 18.50 7.83 -6.76
C GLN A 218 18.94 8.87 -7.77
N GLN A 219 20.23 9.18 -7.75
CA GLN A 219 20.89 10.02 -8.74
C GLN A 219 21.89 9.20 -9.55
N ASP A 220 22.03 9.48 -10.84
CA ASP A 220 23.13 8.95 -11.64
C ASP A 220 24.45 9.68 -11.34
N ASN A 221 25.54 9.25 -11.98
CA ASN A 221 26.86 9.88 -11.85
C ASN A 221 26.90 11.36 -12.29
N PHE A 222 25.82 11.88 -12.87
CA PHE A 222 25.64 13.28 -13.28
C PHE A 222 24.65 14.02 -12.38
N ASN A 223 24.34 13.49 -11.19
CA ASN A 223 23.36 14.02 -10.23
C ASN A 223 21.94 14.15 -10.80
N ARG A 224 21.60 13.39 -11.85
CA ARG A 224 20.24 13.36 -12.41
C ARG A 224 19.42 12.32 -11.67
N SER A 225 18.21 12.67 -11.28
CA SER A 225 17.29 11.76 -10.63
C SER A 225 16.82 10.64 -11.57
N VAL A 226 17.18 9.40 -11.25
CA VAL A 226 16.90 8.17 -12.03
C VAL A 226 15.95 7.24 -11.25
N LEU A 227 15.36 6.29 -11.99
CA LEU A 227 14.49 5.25 -11.48
C LEU A 227 15.28 4.07 -10.93
N VAL A 228 14.85 3.53 -9.79
CA VAL A 228 15.43 2.29 -9.25
C VAL A 228 15.13 1.13 -10.19
N GLN A 229 16.16 0.40 -10.62
CA GLN A 229 15.96 -0.89 -11.28
C GLN A 229 15.56 -1.93 -10.22
N LYS A 230 14.28 -2.30 -10.22
CA LYS A 230 13.72 -3.37 -9.39
C LYS A 230 13.00 -4.37 -10.28
N ASP A 231 13.31 -5.65 -10.12
CA ASP A 231 12.50 -6.71 -10.71
C ASP A 231 11.19 -6.81 -9.94
N ALA A 232 10.15 -6.21 -10.51
CA ALA A 232 8.82 -6.20 -9.92
C ALA A 232 8.25 -7.61 -9.76
N SER A 233 8.58 -8.54 -10.66
CA SER A 233 8.08 -9.90 -10.57
C SER A 233 8.70 -10.63 -9.40
N LEU A 234 10.03 -10.57 -9.29
CA LEU A 234 10.76 -11.20 -8.18
C LEU A 234 10.30 -10.68 -6.82
N LEU A 235 10.10 -9.36 -6.67
CA LEU A 235 9.61 -8.79 -5.42
C LEU A 235 8.20 -9.27 -5.04
N ARG A 236 7.34 -9.51 -6.03
CA ARG A 236 6.00 -10.07 -5.81
C ARG A 236 6.10 -11.51 -5.35
N ASP A 237 6.94 -12.33 -6.00
CA ASP A 237 7.16 -13.72 -5.63
C ASP A 237 7.71 -13.83 -4.20
N LEU A 238 8.67 -12.98 -3.84
CA LEU A 238 9.21 -12.92 -2.48
C LEU A 238 8.16 -12.53 -1.44
N ARG A 239 7.23 -11.63 -1.77
CA ARG A 239 6.12 -11.27 -0.87
C ARG A 239 5.12 -12.41 -0.67
N ILE A 240 4.75 -13.10 -1.75
CA ILE A 240 3.87 -14.27 -1.67
C ILE A 240 4.55 -15.38 -0.86
N MET A 241 5.84 -15.63 -1.12
CA MET A 241 6.63 -16.58 -0.35
C MET A 241 6.67 -16.21 1.14
N ALA A 242 6.93 -14.94 1.46
CA ALA A 242 6.96 -14.46 2.84
C ALA A 242 5.60 -14.59 3.55
N TYR A 243 4.49 -14.43 2.83
CA TYR A 243 3.14 -14.60 3.35
C TYR A 243 2.87 -16.06 3.73
N PHE A 244 3.00 -16.99 2.78
CA PHE A 244 2.73 -18.41 3.05
C PHE A 244 3.79 -19.06 3.95
N ARG A 245 4.99 -18.45 4.08
CA ARG A 245 5.99 -18.86 5.07
C ARG A 245 5.48 -18.74 6.51
N GLN A 246 4.50 -17.86 6.78
CA GLN A 246 3.90 -17.68 8.11
C GLN A 246 3.09 -18.89 8.58
N CYS A 247 2.71 -19.80 7.67
CA CYS A 247 2.07 -21.07 8.02
C CYS A 247 3.00 -22.04 8.79
N PHE A 248 4.30 -21.75 8.87
CA PHE A 248 5.29 -22.60 9.51
C PHE A 248 6.05 -21.87 10.62
N PRO A 249 6.53 -22.59 11.66
CA PRO A 249 7.41 -22.03 12.68
C PRO A 249 8.62 -21.28 12.10
N SER A 250 9.05 -20.19 12.74
CA SER A 250 10.10 -19.30 12.24
C SER A 250 11.49 -19.95 12.16
N ASP A 251 11.74 -21.00 12.96
CA ASP A 251 12.97 -21.77 13.02
C ASP A 251 13.12 -22.79 11.88
N LYS A 252 12.04 -23.10 11.16
CA LYS A 252 12.09 -24.02 10.02
C LYS A 252 12.92 -23.42 8.86
N PRO A 253 13.93 -24.12 8.31
CA PRO A 253 14.79 -23.57 7.27
C PRO A 253 14.10 -23.66 5.90
N ILE A 254 13.21 -22.71 5.62
CA ILE A 254 12.59 -22.53 4.30
C ILE A 254 13.14 -21.23 3.72
N THR A 255 14.01 -21.38 2.73
CA THR A 255 14.76 -20.30 2.10
C THR A 255 14.48 -20.17 0.60
N THR A 256 13.85 -21.19 0.00
CA THR A 256 13.47 -21.18 -1.43
C THR A 256 11.98 -21.41 -1.63
N ILE A 257 11.45 -20.96 -2.78
CA ILE A 257 10.07 -21.23 -3.20
C ILE A 257 9.80 -22.74 -3.30
N LYS A 258 10.79 -23.53 -3.75
CA LYS A 258 10.66 -24.99 -3.87
C LYS A 258 10.50 -25.66 -2.51
N GLU A 259 11.28 -25.25 -1.52
CA GLU A 259 11.15 -25.72 -0.14
C GLU A 259 9.81 -25.34 0.46
N LEU A 260 9.34 -24.11 0.21
CA LEU A 260 8.03 -23.66 0.68
C LEU A 260 6.90 -24.48 0.05
N ALA A 261 6.94 -24.70 -1.26
CA ALA A 261 5.94 -25.51 -1.97
C ALA A 261 5.89 -26.95 -1.43
N HIS A 262 7.05 -27.58 -1.19
CA HIS A 262 7.10 -28.91 -0.59
C HIS A 262 6.55 -28.93 0.85
N ALA A 263 6.87 -27.90 1.64
CA ALA A 263 6.36 -27.76 3.00
C ALA A 263 4.84 -27.56 3.02
N LEU A 264 4.29 -26.75 2.12
CA LEU A 264 2.84 -26.53 1.96
C LEU A 264 2.14 -27.81 1.53
N ALA A 265 2.68 -28.52 0.53
CA ALA A 265 2.12 -29.80 0.07
C ALA A 265 2.12 -30.90 1.14
N SER A 266 3.04 -30.81 2.11
CA SER A 266 3.14 -31.75 3.24
C SER A 266 2.38 -31.26 4.48
N HIS A 267 1.83 -30.05 4.45
CA HIS A 267 1.10 -29.49 5.57
C HIS A 267 -0.35 -29.99 5.54
N PRO A 268 -0.92 -30.47 6.66
CA PRO A 268 -2.32 -30.85 6.71
C PRO A 268 -3.22 -29.66 6.32
N PRO A 269 -4.04 -29.77 5.27
CA PRO A 269 -4.93 -28.68 4.85
C PRO A 269 -6.14 -28.57 5.80
N TYR A 270 -6.74 -27.38 5.83
CA TYR A 270 -8.08 -27.22 6.38
C TYR A 270 -9.12 -27.67 5.34
N GLU A 271 -9.97 -28.61 5.71
CA GLU A 271 -11.08 -29.04 4.87
C GLU A 271 -12.33 -28.22 5.20
N VAL A 272 -12.97 -27.66 4.18
CA VAL A 272 -14.17 -26.84 4.33
C VAL A 272 -15.23 -27.33 3.34
N PRO A 273 -16.48 -27.58 3.79
CA PRO A 273 -17.55 -27.97 2.88
C PRO A 273 -17.81 -26.89 1.82
N ILE A 274 -17.84 -27.27 0.55
CA ILE A 274 -18.04 -26.30 -0.53
C ILE A 274 -19.41 -25.61 -0.46
N SER A 275 -20.40 -26.27 0.13
CA SER A 275 -21.77 -25.76 0.29
C SER A 275 -21.87 -24.53 1.21
N ILE A 276 -20.84 -24.26 2.03
CA ILE A 276 -20.80 -23.10 2.94
C ILE A 276 -19.93 -21.97 2.40
N ILE A 277 -19.35 -22.12 1.20
CA ILE A 277 -18.48 -21.12 0.57
C ILE A 277 -19.21 -20.50 -0.63
N LYS A 278 -19.16 -19.18 -0.73
CA LYS A 278 -19.53 -18.46 -1.96
C LYS A 278 -18.27 -18.21 -2.78
N ILE A 279 -18.32 -18.51 -4.09
CA ILE A 279 -17.20 -18.31 -5.01
C ILE A 279 -17.52 -17.10 -5.90
N ARG A 280 -16.58 -16.16 -6.00
CA ARG A 280 -16.70 -14.96 -6.84
C ARG A 280 -15.48 -14.81 -7.74
N HIS A 281 -15.71 -14.84 -9.05
CA HIS A 281 -14.71 -14.46 -10.05
C HIS A 281 -14.73 -12.95 -10.23
N LEU A 282 -13.58 -12.28 -10.11
CA LEU A 282 -13.50 -10.81 -10.08
C LEU A 282 -13.53 -10.18 -11.48
N HIS A 283 -12.74 -10.72 -12.41
CA HIS A 283 -12.46 -10.06 -13.70
C HIS A 283 -12.78 -10.90 -14.93
N CYS A 284 -13.47 -12.01 -14.71
CA CYS A 284 -13.87 -12.89 -15.78
C CYS A 284 -15.20 -13.55 -15.42
N GLN A 285 -15.93 -13.93 -16.45
CA GLN A 285 -17.08 -14.80 -16.32
C GLN A 285 -16.60 -16.23 -16.47
N VAL A 286 -16.97 -17.09 -15.51
CA VAL A 286 -16.67 -18.52 -15.56
C VAL A 286 -17.99 -19.28 -15.61
N PRO A 287 -18.19 -20.18 -16.58
CA PRO A 287 -19.39 -21.03 -16.61
C PRO A 287 -19.56 -21.79 -15.30
N SER A 288 -20.80 -21.97 -14.84
CA SER A 288 -21.09 -22.67 -13.58
C SER A 288 -20.51 -24.09 -13.55
N THR A 289 -20.43 -24.75 -14.70
CA THR A 289 -19.82 -26.09 -14.86
C THR A 289 -18.30 -26.10 -14.64
N GLU A 290 -17.63 -24.96 -14.83
CA GLU A 290 -16.17 -24.82 -14.75
C GLU A 290 -15.69 -24.18 -13.44
N THR A 291 -16.63 -23.85 -12.54
CA THR A 291 -16.32 -23.10 -11.31
C THR A 291 -15.25 -23.80 -10.47
N TYR A 292 -15.38 -25.11 -10.22
CA TYR A 292 -14.39 -25.83 -9.40
C TYR A 292 -13.06 -26.06 -10.12
N TYR A 293 -13.09 -26.28 -11.44
CA TYR A 293 -11.88 -26.40 -12.24
C TYR A 293 -11.06 -25.10 -12.21
N SER A 294 -11.74 -23.96 -12.25
CA SER A 294 -11.09 -22.64 -12.19
C SER A 294 -10.42 -22.33 -10.86
N LEU A 295 -10.82 -23.01 -9.77
CA LEU A 295 -10.23 -22.82 -8.44
C LEU A 295 -9.01 -23.70 -8.18
N ASN A 296 -8.90 -24.83 -8.87
CA ASN A 296 -7.89 -25.83 -8.59
C ASN A 296 -6.48 -25.26 -8.72
N ALA A 297 -5.67 -25.39 -7.65
CA ALA A 297 -4.30 -24.87 -7.57
C ALA A 297 -4.17 -23.35 -7.83
N THR A 298 -5.24 -22.58 -7.59
CA THR A 298 -5.20 -21.10 -7.65
C THR A 298 -5.04 -20.49 -6.27
N ILE A 299 -4.37 -19.34 -6.21
CA ILE A 299 -4.35 -18.49 -5.02
C ILE A 299 -5.61 -17.64 -5.04
N VAL A 300 -6.35 -17.64 -3.94
CA VAL A 300 -7.63 -16.92 -3.81
C VAL A 300 -7.61 -15.95 -2.64
N GLY A 301 -8.36 -14.85 -2.75
CA GLY A 301 -8.68 -14.00 -1.61
C GLY A 301 -9.78 -14.63 -0.76
N LEU A 302 -9.52 -14.82 0.52
CA LEU A 302 -10.51 -15.29 1.50
C LEU A 302 -11.24 -14.08 2.06
N ALA A 303 -12.55 -14.01 1.87
CA ALA A 303 -13.35 -12.85 2.28
C ALA A 303 -14.53 -13.25 3.17
N VAL A 304 -14.92 -12.36 4.07
CA VAL A 304 -16.04 -12.57 4.99
C VAL A 304 -17.33 -12.16 4.29
N SER A 305 -18.29 -13.09 4.21
CA SER A 305 -19.63 -12.80 3.74
C SER A 305 -20.44 -12.18 4.88
N SER A 306 -20.87 -10.93 4.73
CA SER A 306 -21.82 -10.27 5.63
C SER A 306 -22.94 -9.63 4.82
N GLU A 307 -24.15 -9.51 5.39
CA GLU A 307 -25.30 -8.90 4.72
C GLU A 307 -25.05 -7.42 4.36
N GLU A 308 -24.25 -6.72 5.18
CA GLU A 308 -23.88 -5.32 4.97
C GLU A 308 -22.83 -5.12 3.86
N SER A 309 -22.12 -6.19 3.47
CA SER A 309 -20.98 -6.12 2.55
C SER A 309 -21.08 -7.12 1.38
N GLU A 310 -22.27 -7.58 1.00
CA GLU A 310 -22.43 -8.62 -0.04
C GLU A 310 -21.73 -8.25 -1.36
N ASP A 311 -21.80 -6.98 -1.76
CA ASP A 311 -21.19 -6.49 -3.00
C ASP A 311 -19.68 -6.23 -2.88
N LEU A 312 -19.17 -6.07 -1.67
CA LEU A 312 -17.79 -5.68 -1.35
C LEU A 312 -17.30 -6.42 -0.09
N PRO A 313 -17.07 -7.74 -0.18
CA PRO A 313 -16.67 -8.51 0.99
C PRO A 313 -15.23 -8.18 1.39
N TRP A 314 -15.03 -7.88 2.67
CA TRP A 314 -13.70 -7.60 3.22
C TRP A 314 -12.85 -8.87 3.19
N CYS A 315 -11.62 -8.73 2.70
CA CYS A 315 -10.68 -9.83 2.64
C CYS A 315 -9.92 -9.98 3.97
N VAL A 316 -9.70 -11.21 4.39
CA VAL A 316 -8.92 -11.54 5.60
C VAL A 316 -7.54 -12.11 5.27
N GLY A 317 -7.31 -12.49 4.01
CA GLY A 317 -6.02 -13.01 3.57
C GLY A 317 -6.11 -13.79 2.26
N LEU A 318 -5.04 -14.50 1.96
CA LEU A 318 -4.98 -15.47 0.86
C LEU A 318 -5.13 -16.91 1.36
N GLY A 319 -5.70 -17.74 0.50
CA GLY A 319 -5.74 -19.20 0.57
C GLY A 319 -5.14 -19.84 -0.68
#